data_AF-A0A6J7D2G5-F1
#
_entry.id   AF-A0A6J7D2G5-F1
#
_cell.length_a   1.000
_cell.length_b   1.000
_cell.length_c   1.000
_cell.angle_alpha   90.00
_cell.angle_beta   90.00
_cell.angle_gamma   90.00
#
_symmetry.space_group_name_H-M   'P 1'
#
loop_
_entity.id
_entity.type
_entity.pdbx_description
1 polymer ?
#
loop_
_entity_poly.entity_id
_entity_poly.type
_entity_poly.pdbx_seq_one_letter_code
_entity_poly.pdbx_strand_id
1 'polypeptide(L)'
;MYDVFGLKEMAKENFAKMLEKKKTGEESSVRRGGGDPGAQLISTIELCRVSPGLVTSMGVSTGLAGGTINKLGTPAQMERWGLDLMTFDKVGAWAITEPDSGSDALGGMTTTARRDGDEYIINGSKTWITNGPFADTIVLYAKLDDGSGEDMRNRKVLTFVLDKGMPGLEQSKPMRKMGQKASPTGTLFMTDVRVGKDRLLGETEDPKGGGRSSAKDNFVSERAGVASMSLGVIEECLKLSIDYAKNRKLWNKPISDFQLIQLKLANMEVARVNVQNMVFQFIERSVNNAPTSMAEASAMKLYSAQAACQVADEAIQLFGGNGYVSEYRVEQLSRDARVLRIYAGTDEIQVGAIAKDLLR
;
A
#
# COMPACT_ATOMS: atom_id res chain seq x y z
N MET A 1 1.30 8.60 -17.78
CA MET A 1 0.35 7.48 -17.69
C MET A 1 -1.08 8.00 -17.62
N TYR A 2 -1.39 8.88 -16.65
CA TYR A 2 -2.76 9.39 -16.44
C TYR A 2 -3.30 10.18 -17.63
N ASP A 3 -2.52 11.11 -18.18
CA ASP A 3 -2.94 11.86 -19.38
C ASP A 3 -2.91 10.98 -20.64
N VAL A 4 -1.86 10.16 -20.80
CA VAL A 4 -1.61 9.38 -22.02
C VAL A 4 -2.66 8.30 -22.28
N PHE A 5 -3.13 7.61 -21.23
CA PHE A 5 -4.08 6.50 -21.35
C PHE A 5 -5.51 6.87 -20.94
N GLY A 6 -5.81 8.16 -20.80
CA GLY A 6 -7.15 8.64 -20.43
C GLY A 6 -7.58 8.28 -18.99
N LEU A 7 -6.67 7.83 -18.13
CA LEU A 7 -7.00 7.46 -16.74
C LEU A 7 -7.49 8.68 -15.94
N LYS A 8 -7.04 9.88 -16.30
CA LYS A 8 -7.48 11.13 -15.67
C LYS A 8 -8.98 11.37 -15.87
N GLU A 9 -9.48 11.22 -17.09
CA GLU A 9 -10.91 11.41 -17.38
C GLU A 9 -11.75 10.30 -16.73
N MET A 10 -11.30 9.05 -16.80
CA MET A 10 -11.95 7.95 -16.09
C MET A 10 -11.98 8.17 -14.57
N ALA A 11 -10.91 8.71 -13.99
CA ALA A 11 -10.86 9.05 -12.57
C ALA A 11 -11.85 10.18 -12.21
N LYS A 12 -11.94 11.23 -13.02
CA LYS A 12 -12.92 12.32 -12.84
C LYS A 12 -14.36 11.79 -12.88
N GLU A 13 -14.70 10.97 -13.86
CA GLU A 13 -16.05 10.39 -13.98
C GLU A 13 -16.41 9.50 -12.79
N ASN A 14 -15.50 8.63 -12.38
CA ASN A 14 -15.70 7.77 -11.21
C ASN A 14 -15.80 8.60 -9.93
N PHE A 15 -14.99 9.65 -9.80
CA PHE A 15 -15.04 10.57 -8.66
C PHE A 15 -16.38 11.31 -8.60
N ALA A 16 -16.88 11.84 -9.71
CA ALA A 16 -18.18 12.51 -9.76
C ALA A 16 -19.31 11.60 -9.30
N LYS A 17 -19.32 10.33 -9.75
CA LYS A 17 -20.32 9.33 -9.30
C LYS A 17 -20.22 9.06 -7.79
N MET A 18 -19.01 8.97 -7.24
CA MET A 18 -18.81 8.77 -5.79
C MET A 18 -19.28 9.98 -4.98
N LEU A 19 -18.98 11.19 -5.46
CA LEU A 19 -19.34 12.45 -4.82
C LEU A 19 -20.85 12.68 -4.82
N GLU A 20 -21.54 12.43 -5.93
CA GLU A 20 -23.00 12.48 -6.02
C GLU A 20 -23.67 11.56 -4.98
N LYS A 21 -23.25 10.28 -4.91
CA LYS A 21 -23.76 9.34 -3.89
C LYS A 21 -23.52 9.82 -2.47
N LYS A 22 -22.36 10.44 -2.20
CA LYS A 22 -22.05 11.01 -0.89
C LYS A 22 -22.99 12.17 -0.55
N LYS A 23 -23.30 13.03 -1.52
CA LYS A 23 -24.21 14.18 -1.36
C LYS A 23 -25.66 13.74 -1.13
N THR A 24 -26.12 12.70 -1.81
CA THR A 24 -27.48 12.17 -1.66
C THR A 24 -27.69 11.32 -0.41
N GLY A 25 -26.61 10.97 0.30
CA GLY A 25 -26.69 10.12 1.49
C GLY A 25 -27.04 8.67 1.17
N GLU A 26 -26.99 8.26 -0.09
CA GLU A 26 -27.11 6.86 -0.49
C GLU A 26 -25.94 6.08 0.11
N GLU A 27 -26.21 5.26 1.14
CA GLU A 27 -25.23 4.31 1.62
C GLU A 27 -24.83 3.39 0.46
N SER A 28 -23.55 3.38 0.13
CA SER A 28 -23.04 2.56 -0.96
C SER A 28 -23.25 1.08 -0.62
N SER A 29 -24.33 0.49 -1.13
CA SER A 29 -24.51 -0.96 -1.18
C SER A 29 -23.63 -1.61 -2.27
N VAL A 30 -22.81 -0.82 -2.98
CA VAL A 30 -22.00 -1.26 -4.13
C VAL A 30 -20.51 -0.97 -3.93
N ARG A 31 -19.73 -2.07 -3.89
CA ARG A 31 -18.26 -2.24 -4.02
C ARG A 31 -17.35 -1.35 -3.18
N ARG A 32 -16.64 -1.99 -2.24
CA ARG A 32 -15.43 -1.47 -1.58
C ARG A 32 -14.39 -1.11 -2.65
N GLY A 33 -14.21 0.18 -2.91
CA GLY A 33 -13.39 0.69 -4.01
C GLY A 33 -14.19 0.71 -5.32
N GLY A 34 -14.51 1.89 -5.83
CA GLY A 34 -15.40 2.08 -7.01
C GLY A 34 -14.86 1.58 -8.36
N GLY A 35 -13.90 0.65 -8.36
CA GLY A 35 -13.31 0.04 -9.55
C GLY A 35 -13.65 -1.44 -9.68
N ASP A 36 -13.47 -1.98 -10.87
CA ASP A 36 -13.44 -3.43 -11.08
C ASP A 36 -12.20 -4.03 -10.36
N PRO A 37 -12.37 -4.96 -9.39
CA PRO A 37 -11.24 -5.58 -8.70
C PRO A 37 -10.28 -6.29 -9.67
N GLY A 38 -10.80 -6.80 -10.80
CA GLY A 38 -9.98 -7.36 -11.87
C GLY A 38 -9.07 -6.30 -12.48
N ALA A 39 -9.65 -5.20 -12.99
CA ALA A 39 -8.90 -4.08 -13.55
C ALA A 39 -7.81 -3.56 -12.59
N GLN A 40 -8.10 -3.46 -11.27
CA GLN A 40 -7.13 -3.00 -10.28
C GLN A 40 -5.97 -3.99 -10.09
N LEU A 41 -6.26 -5.26 -9.81
CA LEU A 41 -5.23 -6.23 -9.45
C LEU A 41 -4.42 -6.70 -10.67
N ILE A 42 -5.04 -6.83 -11.85
CA ILE A 42 -4.34 -7.17 -13.09
C ILE A 42 -3.39 -6.05 -13.50
N SER A 43 -3.82 -4.79 -13.43
CA SER A 43 -2.92 -3.66 -13.70
C SER A 43 -1.74 -3.62 -12.71
N THR A 44 -1.99 -3.98 -11.44
CA THR A 44 -0.93 -4.09 -10.43
C THR A 44 0.09 -5.16 -10.79
N ILE A 45 -0.36 -6.35 -11.25
CA ILE A 45 0.52 -7.44 -11.70
C ILE A 45 1.43 -6.95 -12.82
N GLU A 46 0.84 -6.38 -13.88
CA GLU A 46 1.59 -5.92 -15.07
C GLU A 46 2.57 -4.80 -14.75
N LEU A 47 2.18 -3.83 -13.92
CA LEU A 47 3.08 -2.77 -13.51
C LEU A 47 4.20 -3.26 -12.59
N CYS A 48 3.94 -4.22 -11.70
CA CYS A 48 4.99 -4.81 -10.85
C CYS A 48 5.99 -5.66 -11.63
N ARG A 49 5.62 -6.20 -12.79
CA ARG A 49 6.60 -6.78 -13.72
C ARG A 49 7.60 -5.75 -14.24
N VAL A 50 7.37 -4.44 -14.06
CA VAL A 50 8.24 -3.34 -14.54
C VAL A 50 8.82 -2.53 -13.37
N SER A 51 7.99 -2.00 -12.48
CA SER A 51 8.42 -1.14 -11.37
C SER A 51 7.51 -1.29 -10.15
N PRO A 52 7.82 -2.22 -9.22
CA PRO A 52 7.08 -2.36 -7.97
C PRO A 52 7.04 -1.06 -7.15
N GLY A 53 8.13 -0.27 -7.15
CA GLY A 53 8.16 1.01 -6.45
C GLY A 53 7.18 2.05 -7.01
N LEU A 54 6.98 2.10 -8.33
CA LEU A 54 5.96 2.98 -8.92
C LEU A 54 4.56 2.58 -8.45
N VAL A 55 4.25 1.29 -8.44
CA VAL A 55 2.97 0.76 -7.96
C VAL A 55 2.74 1.14 -6.49
N THR A 56 3.75 1.01 -5.63
CA THR A 56 3.64 1.42 -4.23
C THR A 56 3.36 2.91 -4.08
N SER A 57 4.10 3.77 -4.79
CA SER A 57 3.87 5.22 -4.78
C SER A 57 2.45 5.55 -5.25
N MET A 58 2.00 4.89 -6.32
CA MET A 58 0.68 5.13 -6.88
C MET A 58 -0.45 4.69 -5.94
N GLY A 59 -0.34 3.46 -5.42
CA GLY A 59 -1.33 2.87 -4.52
C GLY A 59 -1.48 3.64 -3.21
N VAL A 60 -0.41 4.24 -2.69
CA VAL A 60 -0.50 5.12 -1.50
C VAL A 60 -1.24 6.41 -1.82
N SER A 61 -0.99 7.02 -2.99
CA SER A 61 -1.66 8.28 -3.37
C SER A 61 -3.16 8.09 -3.57
N THR A 62 -3.57 7.17 -4.45
CA THR A 62 -4.98 7.00 -4.81
C THR A 62 -5.72 6.06 -3.86
N GLY A 63 -5.10 4.95 -3.49
CA GLY A 63 -5.72 3.90 -2.69
C GLY A 63 -5.81 4.25 -1.20
N LEU A 64 -4.72 4.73 -0.61
CA LEU A 64 -4.69 5.04 0.82
C LEU A 64 -5.08 6.48 1.11
N ALA A 65 -4.35 7.47 0.59
CA ALA A 65 -4.63 8.88 0.89
C ALA A 65 -5.98 9.33 0.28
N GLY A 66 -6.13 9.20 -1.04
CA GLY A 66 -7.37 9.51 -1.75
C GLY A 66 -8.55 8.67 -1.26
N GLY A 67 -8.36 7.35 -1.09
CA GLY A 67 -9.37 6.46 -0.53
C GLY A 67 -9.82 6.83 0.88
N THR A 68 -8.91 7.25 1.77
CA THR A 68 -9.28 7.71 3.13
C THR A 68 -10.10 8.99 3.07
N ILE A 69 -9.71 9.96 2.23
CA ILE A 69 -10.46 11.22 2.05
C ILE A 69 -11.87 10.93 1.49
N ASN A 70 -11.99 10.09 0.46
CA ASN A 70 -13.29 9.76 -0.14
C ASN A 70 -14.21 9.02 0.84
N LYS A 71 -13.63 8.22 1.73
CA LYS A 71 -14.39 7.47 2.74
C LYS A 71 -14.85 8.35 3.89
N LEU A 72 -13.95 9.11 4.51
CA LEU A 72 -14.21 9.82 5.75
C LEU A 72 -14.61 11.29 5.55
N GLY A 73 -14.18 11.89 4.45
CA GLY A 73 -14.37 13.31 4.19
C GLY A 73 -15.82 13.70 3.88
N THR A 74 -16.12 14.97 4.13
CA THR A 74 -17.33 15.62 3.62
C THR A 74 -17.22 15.80 2.10
N PRO A 75 -18.33 16.03 1.37
CA PRO A 75 -18.28 16.35 -0.06
C PRO A 75 -17.32 17.50 -0.39
N ALA A 76 -17.27 18.54 0.45
CA ALA A 76 -16.35 19.66 0.28
C ALA A 76 -14.88 19.25 0.44
N GLN A 77 -14.56 18.37 1.40
CA GLN A 77 -13.21 17.84 1.57
C GLN A 77 -12.81 16.90 0.42
N MET A 78 -13.74 16.10 -0.08
CA MET A 78 -13.53 15.27 -1.27
C MET A 78 -13.18 16.14 -2.48
N GLU A 79 -13.97 17.18 -2.77
CA GLU A 79 -13.71 18.10 -3.88
C GLU A 79 -12.38 18.83 -3.71
N ARG A 80 -12.06 19.28 -2.49
CA ARG A 80 -10.85 20.05 -2.18
C ARG A 80 -9.55 19.24 -2.32
N TRP A 81 -9.55 17.96 -1.96
CA TRP A 81 -8.32 17.16 -1.91
C TRP A 81 -8.41 15.82 -2.63
N GLY A 82 -9.57 15.16 -2.59
CA GLY A 82 -9.74 13.81 -3.13
C GLY A 82 -9.54 13.75 -4.64
N LEU A 83 -10.14 14.69 -5.39
CA LEU A 83 -10.09 14.68 -6.86
C LEU A 83 -8.66 14.75 -7.39
N ASP A 84 -7.85 15.72 -6.91
CA ASP A 84 -6.46 15.92 -7.34
C ASP A 84 -5.59 14.67 -7.13
N LEU A 85 -5.87 13.90 -6.08
CA LEU A 85 -5.17 12.64 -5.81
C LEU A 85 -5.63 11.54 -6.77
N MET A 86 -6.93 11.46 -7.06
CA MET A 86 -7.48 10.46 -7.98
C MET A 86 -7.01 10.69 -9.42
N THR A 87 -6.74 11.95 -9.81
CA THR A 87 -6.24 12.32 -11.14
C THR A 87 -4.72 12.39 -11.24
N PHE A 88 -3.99 12.23 -10.13
CA PHE A 88 -2.54 12.50 -10.02
C PHE A 88 -2.14 13.93 -10.39
N ASP A 89 -3.04 14.90 -10.27
CA ASP A 89 -2.67 16.33 -10.30
C ASP A 89 -1.88 16.72 -9.05
N LYS A 90 -2.06 15.97 -7.95
CA LYS A 90 -1.24 16.02 -6.73
C LYS A 90 -0.84 14.63 -6.28
N VAL A 91 0.25 14.55 -5.51
CA VAL A 91 0.71 13.31 -4.89
C VAL A 91 0.31 13.26 -3.42
N GLY A 92 -0.32 12.15 -3.03
CA GLY A 92 -0.79 11.89 -1.68
C GLY A 92 0.16 11.03 -0.86
N ALA A 93 0.24 11.29 0.44
CA ALA A 93 0.86 10.42 1.44
C ALA A 93 -0.14 10.02 2.53
N TRP A 94 0.06 8.83 3.10
CA TRP A 94 -0.76 8.29 4.19
C TRP A 94 0.12 8.03 5.41
N ALA A 95 -0.09 8.81 6.46
CA ALA A 95 0.87 8.99 7.54
C ALA A 95 0.33 8.45 8.87
N ILE A 96 0.68 7.20 9.16
CA ILE A 96 0.25 6.48 10.37
C ILE A 96 1.43 6.05 11.26
N THR A 97 2.43 5.40 10.67
CA THR A 97 3.55 4.76 11.36
C THR A 97 4.50 5.77 11.98
N GLU A 98 4.99 5.45 13.18
CA GLU A 98 5.93 6.26 13.95
C GLU A 98 7.20 5.45 14.26
N PRO A 99 8.32 6.11 14.61
CA PRO A 99 9.58 5.43 14.94
C PRO A 99 9.41 4.24 15.89
N ASP A 100 8.58 4.40 16.92
CA ASP A 100 8.35 3.39 17.96
C ASP A 100 6.99 2.68 17.81
N SER A 101 6.31 2.81 16.67
CA SER A 101 4.95 2.25 16.47
C SER A 101 4.66 1.88 15.01
N GLY A 102 5.00 0.63 14.66
CA GLY A 102 4.69 0.00 13.37
C GLY A 102 3.50 -0.95 13.43
N SER A 103 3.72 -2.18 13.91
CA SER A 103 2.67 -3.23 13.94
C SER A 103 1.46 -2.87 14.81
N ASP A 104 1.68 -2.10 15.89
CA ASP A 104 0.64 -1.52 16.74
C ASP A 104 0.50 0.00 16.50
N ALA A 105 0.47 0.43 15.24
CA ALA A 105 0.50 1.86 14.91
C ALA A 105 -0.60 2.67 15.61
N LEU A 106 -1.83 2.16 15.68
CA LEU A 106 -2.96 2.88 16.28
C LEU A 106 -2.98 2.85 17.82
N GLY A 107 -2.41 1.80 18.42
CA GLY A 107 -2.30 1.67 19.87
C GLY A 107 -1.08 2.42 20.41
N GLY A 108 0.07 2.27 19.77
CA GLY A 108 1.35 2.83 20.20
C GLY A 108 1.62 4.28 19.78
N MET A 109 0.90 4.81 18.77
CA MET A 109 1.10 6.18 18.29
C MET A 109 1.11 7.23 19.41
N THR A 110 2.00 8.20 19.25
CA THR A 110 2.29 9.30 20.16
C THR A 110 2.09 10.68 19.53
N THR A 111 1.95 10.79 18.20
CA THR A 111 1.53 12.04 17.56
C THR A 111 0.18 12.49 18.14
N THR A 112 0.10 13.72 18.61
CA THR A 112 -1.08 14.28 19.24
C THR A 112 -1.69 15.41 18.42
N ALA A 113 -2.99 15.63 18.63
CA ALA A 113 -3.73 16.81 18.21
C ALA A 113 -4.43 17.38 19.45
N ARG A 114 -3.97 18.53 19.95
CA ARG A 114 -4.54 19.21 21.11
C ARG A 114 -5.45 20.33 20.65
N ARG A 115 -6.65 20.46 21.25
CA ARG A 115 -7.55 21.59 20.93
C ARG A 115 -6.95 22.92 21.40
N ASP A 116 -7.08 23.95 20.57
CA ASP A 116 -6.74 25.33 20.89
C ASP A 116 -7.72 26.29 20.19
N GLY A 117 -8.75 26.73 20.92
CA GLY A 117 -9.86 27.48 20.34
C GLY A 117 -10.68 26.63 19.37
N ASP A 118 -10.83 27.12 18.13
CA ASP A 118 -11.49 26.44 17.01
C ASP A 118 -10.53 25.60 16.16
N GLU A 119 -9.26 25.53 16.55
CA GLU A 119 -8.19 24.79 15.87
C GLU A 119 -7.65 23.63 16.72
N TYR A 120 -6.81 22.82 16.09
CA TYR A 120 -5.95 21.83 16.73
C TYR A 120 -4.49 22.20 16.50
N ILE A 121 -3.67 21.99 17.52
CA ILE A 121 -2.21 22.02 17.44
C ILE A 121 -1.71 20.59 17.37
N ILE A 122 -1.02 20.25 16.28
CA ILE A 122 -0.49 18.91 16.03
C ILE A 122 1.01 18.87 16.28
N ASN A 123 1.44 17.88 17.08
CA ASN A 123 2.84 17.62 17.38
C ASN A 123 3.17 16.14 17.24
N GLY A 124 4.34 15.83 16.67
CA GLY A 124 4.84 14.46 16.58
C GLY A 124 5.72 14.21 15.38
N SER A 125 5.95 12.94 15.07
CA SER A 125 6.67 12.54 13.87
C SER A 125 6.12 11.23 13.31
N LYS A 126 6.14 11.12 11.97
CA LYS A 126 5.77 9.92 11.24
C LYS A 126 6.97 9.42 10.45
N THR A 127 7.18 8.11 10.38
CA THR A 127 8.33 7.51 9.70
C THR A 127 7.91 6.47 8.68
N TRP A 128 8.79 6.22 7.72
CA TRP A 128 8.56 5.31 6.58
C TRP A 128 7.33 5.69 5.74
N ILE A 129 7.04 6.99 5.65
CA ILE A 129 5.89 7.49 4.92
C ILE A 129 6.21 7.53 3.43
N THR A 130 5.61 6.60 2.69
CA THR A 130 5.61 6.60 1.23
C THR A 130 5.05 7.91 0.69
N ASN A 131 5.70 8.45 -0.33
CA ASN A 131 5.50 9.77 -0.91
C ASN A 131 5.80 10.95 0.03
N GLY A 132 6.00 10.71 1.34
CA GLY A 132 6.24 11.74 2.36
C GLY A 132 7.19 12.87 1.96
N PRO A 133 8.38 12.60 1.35
CA PRO A 133 9.30 13.65 0.93
C PRO A 133 8.75 14.65 -0.10
N PHE A 134 7.78 14.24 -0.91
CA PHE A 134 7.30 15.00 -2.06
C PHE A 134 5.78 15.19 -2.10
N ALA A 135 5.04 14.61 -1.16
CA ALA A 135 3.59 14.68 -1.11
C ALA A 135 3.12 16.14 -1.02
N ASP A 136 2.09 16.45 -1.81
CA ASP A 136 1.38 17.72 -1.79
C ASP A 136 0.25 17.69 -0.76
N THR A 137 -0.38 16.53 -0.59
CA THR A 137 -1.47 16.27 0.36
C THR A 137 -1.10 15.10 1.27
N ILE A 138 -1.19 15.29 2.58
CA ILE A 138 -0.84 14.28 3.59
C ILE A 138 -2.07 13.98 4.44
N VAL A 139 -2.50 12.72 4.43
CA VAL A 139 -3.50 12.22 5.37
C VAL A 139 -2.80 11.76 6.64
N LEU A 140 -2.94 12.51 7.73
CA LEU A 140 -2.24 12.30 8.99
C LEU A 140 -3.15 11.70 10.06
N TYR A 141 -2.68 10.67 10.75
CA TYR A 141 -3.32 10.12 11.94
C TYR A 141 -2.67 10.67 13.21
N ALA A 142 -3.48 11.15 14.13
CA ALA A 142 -3.04 11.69 15.41
C ALA A 142 -4.03 11.32 16.52
N LYS A 143 -3.55 11.22 17.75
CA LYS A 143 -4.39 11.01 18.93
C LYS A 143 -4.90 12.34 19.44
N LEU A 144 -6.20 12.40 19.74
CA LEU A 144 -6.78 13.56 20.39
C LEU A 144 -6.20 13.69 21.80
N ASP A 145 -5.60 14.84 22.09
CA ASP A 145 -5.21 15.24 23.44
C ASP A 145 -6.27 16.21 23.97
N ASP A 146 -7.25 15.66 24.68
CA ASP A 146 -8.39 16.40 25.24
C ASP A 146 -8.18 16.81 26.70
N GLY A 147 -7.00 16.57 27.27
CA GLY A 147 -6.69 16.89 28.66
C GLY A 147 -7.38 16.02 29.71
N SER A 148 -8.08 14.96 29.30
CA SER A 148 -8.82 14.06 30.21
C SER A 148 -7.93 13.21 31.13
N GLY A 149 -6.63 13.14 30.84
CA GLY A 149 -5.72 12.21 31.51
C GLY A 149 -5.88 10.75 31.06
N GLU A 150 -6.71 10.47 30.05
CA GLU A 150 -6.84 9.14 29.48
C GLU A 150 -5.48 8.63 28.97
N ASP A 151 -5.21 7.36 29.21
CA ASP A 151 -4.02 6.68 28.70
C ASP A 151 -3.92 6.87 27.19
N MET A 152 -2.75 7.32 26.72
CA MET A 152 -2.50 7.62 25.32
C MET A 152 -2.98 6.47 24.42
N ARG A 153 -2.80 5.20 24.82
CA ARG A 153 -3.22 4.02 24.06
C ARG A 153 -4.72 3.97 23.76
N ASN A 154 -5.55 4.54 24.61
CA ASN A 154 -7.00 4.45 24.51
C ASN A 154 -7.65 5.69 23.87
N ARG A 155 -6.91 6.81 23.83
CA ARG A 155 -7.38 8.06 23.21
C ARG A 155 -7.89 7.87 21.79
N LYS A 156 -8.88 8.69 21.43
CA LYS A 156 -9.46 8.74 20.09
C LYS A 156 -8.38 9.02 19.05
N VAL A 157 -8.45 8.30 17.93
CA VAL A 157 -7.59 8.53 16.77
C VAL A 157 -8.35 9.35 15.74
N LEU A 158 -7.86 10.55 15.48
CA LEU A 158 -8.37 11.48 14.50
C LEU A 158 -7.56 11.41 13.21
N THR A 159 -8.15 11.90 12.12
CA THR A 159 -7.52 11.91 10.80
C THR A 159 -7.63 13.30 10.19
N PHE A 160 -6.47 13.89 9.85
CA PHE A 160 -6.36 15.25 9.34
C PHE A 160 -5.80 15.25 7.92
N VAL A 161 -6.10 16.31 7.16
CA VAL A 161 -5.46 16.59 5.87
C VAL A 161 -4.54 17.80 5.99
N LEU A 162 -3.25 17.57 5.79
CA LEU A 162 -2.22 18.60 5.74
C LEU A 162 -1.79 18.85 4.30
N ASP A 163 -1.53 20.11 3.97
CA ASP A 163 -0.93 20.48 2.69
C ASP A 163 0.57 20.72 2.86
N LYS A 164 1.32 20.45 1.81
CA LYS A 164 2.75 20.76 1.75
C LYS A 164 3.03 22.23 2.06
N GLY A 165 4.07 22.47 2.85
CA GLY A 165 4.53 23.82 3.19
C GLY A 165 3.73 24.53 4.29
N MET A 166 2.79 23.84 4.94
CA MET A 166 2.15 24.39 6.15
C MET A 166 3.21 24.71 7.23
N PRO A 167 3.10 25.84 7.95
CA PRO A 167 3.99 26.16 9.06
C PRO A 167 4.04 25.03 10.09
N GLY A 168 5.25 24.68 10.52
CA GLY A 168 5.48 23.58 11.48
C GLY A 168 5.53 22.18 10.86
N LEU A 169 5.20 22.01 9.57
CA LEU A 169 5.30 20.73 8.87
C LEU A 169 6.62 20.66 8.09
N GLU A 170 7.47 19.70 8.47
CA GLU A 170 8.73 19.43 7.78
C GLU A 170 8.71 18.04 7.13
N GLN A 171 9.09 17.98 5.85
CA GLN A 171 9.25 16.74 5.08
C GLN A 171 10.73 16.43 4.91
N SER A 172 11.19 15.28 5.41
CA SER A 172 12.59 14.88 5.24
C SER A 172 12.93 14.56 3.78
N LYS A 173 14.23 14.55 3.44
CA LYS A 173 14.71 14.00 2.17
C LYS A 173 14.39 12.50 2.04
N PRO A 174 14.25 11.97 0.82
CA PRO A 174 14.02 10.55 0.62
C PRO A 174 15.08 9.65 1.27
N MET A 175 14.63 8.65 2.01
CA MET A 175 15.48 7.63 2.62
C MET A 175 16.11 6.73 1.56
N ARG A 176 17.38 6.36 1.78
CA ARG A 176 18.04 5.30 1.01
C ARG A 176 17.53 3.94 1.47
N LYS A 177 16.95 3.18 0.55
CA LYS A 177 16.33 1.87 0.81
C LYS A 177 16.99 0.77 -0.04
N MET A 178 16.84 -0.47 0.41
CA MET A 178 17.27 -1.67 -0.32
C MET A 178 16.60 -1.73 -1.70
N GLY A 179 15.27 -1.75 -1.73
CA GLY A 179 14.45 -1.81 -2.95
C GLY A 179 13.39 -0.72 -3.02
N GLN A 180 12.53 -0.84 -4.02
CA GLN A 180 11.44 0.07 -4.38
C GLN A 180 11.90 1.53 -4.39
N LYS A 181 13.06 1.79 -4.99
CA LYS A 181 13.69 3.12 -5.01
C LYS A 181 12.87 4.18 -5.76
N ALA A 182 12.00 3.75 -6.68
CA ALA A 182 11.03 4.60 -7.36
C ALA A 182 9.88 5.08 -6.44
N SER A 183 9.74 4.47 -5.26
CA SER A 183 8.84 4.92 -4.19
C SER A 183 9.63 5.79 -3.20
N PRO A 184 9.52 7.12 -3.24
CA PRO A 184 10.16 7.96 -2.25
C PRO A 184 9.53 7.72 -0.88
N THR A 185 10.35 7.60 0.16
CA THR A 185 9.90 7.32 1.53
C THR A 185 10.65 8.21 2.47
N GLY A 186 9.98 8.80 3.45
CA GLY A 186 10.61 9.73 4.38
C GLY A 186 9.92 9.81 5.72
N THR A 187 10.44 10.70 6.54
CA THR A 187 9.90 11.13 7.82
C THR A 187 9.16 12.45 7.63
N LEU A 188 8.06 12.60 8.36
CA LEU A 188 7.32 13.84 8.53
C LEU A 188 7.49 14.30 9.97
N PHE A 189 7.74 15.59 10.18
CA PHE A 189 7.80 16.20 11.50
C PHE A 189 6.71 17.26 11.59
N MET A 190 6.00 17.26 12.72
CA MET A 190 4.99 18.26 13.03
C MET A 190 5.40 18.95 14.33
N THR A 191 5.65 20.25 14.24
CA THR A 191 5.97 21.13 15.37
C THR A 191 4.96 22.26 15.38
N ASP A 192 4.00 22.17 16.30
CA ASP A 192 2.89 23.11 16.46
C ASP A 192 2.13 23.43 15.15
N VAL A 193 1.88 22.40 14.34
CA VAL A 193 1.09 22.54 13.10
C VAL A 193 -0.35 22.86 13.48
N ARG A 194 -0.82 24.05 13.10
CA ARG A 194 -2.20 24.50 13.37
C ARG A 194 -3.14 24.09 12.25
N VAL A 195 -4.26 23.47 12.60
CA VAL A 195 -5.30 23.05 11.65
C VAL A 195 -6.69 23.39 12.17
N GLY A 196 -7.53 23.94 11.31
CA GLY A 196 -8.95 24.13 11.59
C GLY A 196 -9.75 22.84 11.52
N LYS A 197 -11.00 22.91 11.98
CA LYS A 197 -11.97 21.81 11.91
C LYS A 197 -12.25 21.34 10.46
N ASP A 198 -12.10 22.21 9.47
CA ASP A 198 -12.24 21.92 8.04
C ASP A 198 -11.19 20.91 7.51
N ARG A 199 -10.07 20.72 8.23
CA ARG A 199 -9.02 19.75 7.91
C ARG A 199 -9.17 18.43 8.66
N LEU A 200 -10.01 18.35 9.69
CA LEU A 200 -10.39 17.10 10.34
C LEU A 200 -11.35 16.35 9.40
N LEU A 201 -11.00 15.15 8.95
CA LEU A 201 -11.85 14.41 8.01
C LEU A 201 -13.22 14.12 8.61
N GLY A 202 -14.27 14.55 7.90
CA GLY A 202 -15.65 14.48 8.35
C GLY A 202 -16.07 15.63 9.28
N GLU A 203 -15.15 16.55 9.60
CA GLU A 203 -15.36 17.71 10.49
C GLU A 203 -15.90 17.30 11.87
N THR A 204 -15.55 16.10 12.32
CA THR A 204 -16.01 15.54 13.60
C THR A 204 -14.95 14.66 14.20
N GLU A 205 -14.88 14.66 15.53
CA GLU A 205 -14.02 13.75 16.30
C GLU A 205 -14.62 12.34 16.44
N ASP A 206 -15.90 12.20 16.10
CA ASP A 206 -16.65 10.94 16.15
C ASP A 206 -17.18 10.55 14.74
N PRO A 207 -16.29 10.34 13.74
CA PRO A 207 -16.75 10.01 12.41
C PRO A 207 -17.38 8.62 12.40
N LYS A 208 -18.50 8.45 11.67
CA LYS A 208 -19.07 7.12 11.37
C LYS A 208 -17.97 6.26 10.74
N GLY A 209 -17.62 5.15 11.40
CA GLY A 209 -16.53 4.29 10.94
C GLY A 209 -15.12 4.81 11.26
N GLY A 210 -14.95 5.66 12.29
CA GLY A 210 -13.76 6.01 13.10
C GLY A 210 -12.34 5.77 12.54
N GLY A 211 -11.35 6.59 12.90
CA GLY A 211 -9.96 6.43 12.41
C GLY A 211 -9.40 4.99 12.52
N ARG A 212 -9.74 4.27 13.59
CA ARG A 212 -9.38 2.84 13.78
C ARG A 212 -10.13 1.88 12.86
N SER A 213 -11.42 2.09 12.61
CA SER A 213 -12.21 1.22 11.73
C SER A 213 -11.83 1.47 10.28
N SER A 214 -11.62 2.73 9.89
CA SER A 214 -11.15 3.06 8.55
C SER A 214 -9.83 2.38 8.19
N ALA A 215 -8.84 2.40 9.11
CA ALA A 215 -7.57 1.71 8.90
C ALA A 215 -7.74 0.19 8.79
N LYS A 216 -8.59 -0.42 9.63
CA LYS A 216 -8.86 -1.86 9.60
C LYS A 216 -9.53 -2.32 8.30
N ASP A 217 -10.47 -1.53 7.79
CA ASP A 217 -11.20 -1.86 6.57
C ASP A 217 -10.30 -1.88 5.33
N ASN A 218 -9.18 -1.15 5.35
CA ASN A 218 -8.22 -1.13 4.24
C ASN A 218 -7.32 -2.38 4.20
N PHE A 219 -7.17 -3.13 5.29
CA PHE A 219 -6.18 -4.21 5.38
C PHE A 219 -6.45 -5.38 4.44
N VAL A 220 -7.70 -5.78 4.22
CA VAL A 220 -8.02 -6.91 3.31
C VAL A 220 -7.61 -6.55 1.87
N SER A 221 -7.99 -5.36 1.40
CA SER A 221 -7.64 -4.89 0.06
C SER A 221 -6.14 -4.64 -0.10
N GLU A 222 -5.48 -4.08 0.93
CA GLU A 222 -4.03 -3.88 0.93
C GLU A 222 -3.27 -5.20 0.79
N ARG A 223 -3.72 -6.25 1.51
CA ARG A 223 -3.13 -7.60 1.45
C ARG A 223 -3.32 -8.27 0.10
N ALA A 224 -4.49 -8.13 -0.52
CA ALA A 224 -4.72 -8.56 -1.89
C ALA A 224 -3.82 -7.82 -2.89
N GLY A 225 -3.61 -6.51 -2.67
CA GLY A 225 -2.64 -5.71 -3.42
C GLY A 225 -1.21 -6.25 -3.30
N VAL A 226 -0.75 -6.61 -2.10
CA VAL A 226 0.59 -7.21 -1.94
C VAL A 226 0.70 -8.56 -2.65
N ALA A 227 -0.36 -9.37 -2.67
CA ALA A 227 -0.36 -10.63 -3.39
C ALA A 227 -0.26 -10.44 -4.91
N SER A 228 -0.97 -9.47 -5.48
CA SER A 228 -0.86 -9.14 -6.91
C SER A 228 0.50 -8.54 -7.27
N MET A 229 1.08 -7.70 -6.40
CA MET A 229 2.46 -7.22 -6.55
C MET A 229 3.46 -8.38 -6.55
N SER A 230 3.28 -9.34 -5.64
CA SER A 230 4.13 -10.53 -5.53
C SER A 230 4.08 -11.38 -6.79
N LEU A 231 2.89 -11.56 -7.37
CA LEU A 231 2.72 -12.27 -8.63
C LEU A 231 3.49 -11.61 -9.77
N GLY A 232 3.39 -10.28 -9.93
CA GLY A 232 4.13 -9.56 -10.97
C GLY A 232 5.65 -9.74 -10.86
N VAL A 233 6.19 -9.74 -9.64
CA VAL A 233 7.61 -10.03 -9.40
C VAL A 233 7.95 -11.48 -9.77
N ILE A 234 7.14 -12.45 -9.34
CA ILE A 234 7.34 -13.87 -9.64
C ILE A 234 7.35 -14.12 -11.15
N GLU A 235 6.39 -13.56 -11.88
CA GLU A 235 6.27 -13.72 -13.33
C GLU A 235 7.46 -13.15 -14.08
N GLU A 236 7.94 -11.96 -13.69
CA GLU A 236 9.10 -11.36 -14.33
C GLU A 236 10.40 -12.13 -14.02
N CYS A 237 10.60 -12.52 -12.76
CA CYS A 237 11.73 -13.37 -12.38
C CYS A 237 11.73 -14.69 -13.18
N LEU A 238 10.58 -15.37 -13.28
CA LEU A 238 10.46 -16.62 -14.03
C LEU A 238 10.76 -16.40 -15.52
N LYS A 239 10.18 -15.37 -16.13
CA LYS A 239 10.41 -15.03 -17.55
C LYS A 239 11.90 -14.80 -17.83
N LEU A 240 12.56 -13.97 -17.01
CA LEU A 240 14.00 -13.67 -17.17
C LEU A 240 14.86 -14.92 -16.96
N SER A 241 14.53 -15.75 -15.98
CA SER A 241 15.23 -17.02 -15.71
C SER A 241 15.09 -18.04 -16.83
N ILE A 242 13.90 -18.19 -17.42
CA ILE A 242 13.69 -19.08 -18.57
C ILE A 242 14.52 -18.61 -19.76
N ASP A 243 14.49 -17.32 -20.08
CA ASP A 243 15.24 -16.76 -21.19
C ASP A 243 16.76 -16.93 -20.99
N TYR A 244 17.26 -16.59 -19.80
CA TYR A 244 18.68 -16.77 -19.49
C TYR A 244 19.09 -18.25 -19.53
N ALA A 245 18.27 -19.15 -19.01
CA ALA A 245 18.58 -20.58 -18.99
C ALA A 245 18.69 -21.20 -20.39
N LYS A 246 17.87 -20.73 -21.35
CA LYS A 246 17.90 -21.18 -22.75
C LYS A 246 19.11 -20.64 -23.52
N ASN A 247 19.53 -19.41 -23.21
CA ASN A 247 20.58 -18.72 -23.97
C ASN A 247 21.99 -18.92 -23.39
N ARG A 248 22.12 -19.02 -22.06
CA ARG A 248 23.41 -19.23 -21.39
C ARG A 248 23.89 -20.67 -21.64
N LYS A 249 25.09 -20.80 -22.21
CA LYS A 249 25.74 -22.12 -22.43
C LYS A 249 26.89 -22.36 -21.46
N LEU A 250 26.95 -23.58 -20.93
CA LEU A 250 28.12 -24.13 -20.24
C LEU A 250 28.40 -25.52 -20.83
N TRP A 251 29.68 -25.85 -21.03
CA TRP A 251 30.08 -27.11 -21.68
C TRP A 251 29.32 -27.37 -23.00
N ASN A 252 29.17 -26.32 -23.80
CA ASN A 252 28.47 -26.31 -25.10
C ASN A 252 26.97 -26.68 -25.06
N LYS A 253 26.33 -26.71 -23.88
CA LYS A 253 24.89 -26.95 -23.73
C LYS A 253 24.20 -25.78 -23.05
N PRO A 254 22.96 -25.42 -23.45
CA PRO A 254 22.13 -24.51 -22.66
C PRO A 254 22.04 -24.98 -21.21
N ILE A 255 22.08 -24.06 -20.26
CA ILE A 255 21.97 -24.45 -18.85
C ILE A 255 20.59 -25.02 -18.50
N SER A 256 19.58 -24.77 -19.34
CA SER A 256 18.25 -25.41 -19.26
C SER A 256 18.28 -26.94 -19.36
N ASP A 257 19.38 -27.53 -19.85
CA ASP A 257 19.53 -28.99 -19.97
C ASP A 257 19.94 -29.65 -18.63
N PHE A 258 20.38 -28.86 -17.64
CA PHE A 258 20.81 -29.38 -16.35
C PHE A 258 19.64 -29.51 -15.37
N GLN A 259 19.49 -30.68 -14.75
CA GLN A 259 18.37 -31.00 -13.86
C GLN A 259 18.21 -30.02 -12.69
N LEU A 260 19.31 -29.52 -12.12
CA LEU A 260 19.23 -28.55 -11.02
C LEU A 260 18.70 -27.18 -11.47
N ILE A 261 18.90 -26.80 -12.74
CA ILE A 261 18.28 -25.59 -13.32
C ILE A 261 16.80 -25.84 -13.60
N GLN A 262 16.46 -27.02 -14.14
CA GLN A 262 15.07 -27.41 -14.37
C GLN A 262 14.26 -27.44 -13.06
N LEU A 263 14.85 -27.94 -11.97
CA LEU A 263 14.23 -27.93 -10.64
C LEU A 263 13.93 -26.51 -10.15
N LYS A 264 14.85 -25.56 -10.33
CA LYS A 264 14.61 -24.15 -9.97
C LYS A 264 13.45 -23.56 -10.77
N LEU A 265 13.45 -23.73 -12.09
CA LEU A 265 12.38 -23.24 -12.96
C LEU A 265 11.02 -23.88 -12.61
N ALA A 266 10.99 -25.19 -12.31
CA ALA A 266 9.79 -25.88 -11.88
C ALA A 266 9.24 -25.33 -10.56
N ASN A 267 10.10 -25.10 -9.56
CA ASN A 267 9.68 -24.52 -8.28
C ASN A 267 9.16 -23.08 -8.43
N MET A 268 9.79 -22.28 -9.30
CA MET A 268 9.31 -20.93 -9.62
C MET A 268 7.93 -20.96 -10.29
N GLU A 269 7.66 -21.91 -11.18
CA GLU A 269 6.34 -22.08 -11.82
C GLU A 269 5.28 -22.53 -10.82
N VAL A 270 5.60 -23.46 -9.91
CA VAL A 270 4.68 -23.87 -8.83
C VAL A 270 4.29 -22.67 -7.97
N ALA A 271 5.26 -21.83 -7.59
CA ALA A 271 4.99 -20.59 -6.87
C ALA A 271 4.08 -19.64 -7.67
N ARG A 272 4.35 -19.45 -8.97
CA ARG A 272 3.54 -18.61 -9.86
C ARG A 272 2.09 -19.07 -9.92
N VAL A 273 1.85 -20.37 -10.17
CA VAL A 273 0.51 -20.95 -10.26
C VAL A 273 -0.25 -20.78 -8.95
N ASN A 274 0.40 -21.05 -7.81
CA ASN A 274 -0.25 -20.91 -6.49
C ASN A 274 -0.66 -19.46 -6.22
N VAL A 275 0.24 -18.50 -6.44
CA VAL A 275 -0.07 -17.07 -6.21
C VAL A 275 -1.10 -16.56 -7.21
N GLN A 276 -1.03 -16.98 -8.48
CA GLN A 276 -2.05 -16.66 -9.48
C GLN A 276 -3.43 -17.15 -9.05
N ASN A 277 -3.54 -18.41 -8.62
CA ASN A 277 -4.82 -18.97 -8.17
C ASN A 277 -5.39 -18.20 -6.98
N MET A 278 -4.57 -17.82 -6.00
CA MET A 278 -5.02 -17.02 -4.85
C MET A 278 -5.56 -15.65 -5.28
N VAL A 279 -4.83 -14.95 -6.17
CA VAL A 279 -5.23 -13.60 -6.64
C VAL A 279 -6.53 -13.67 -7.47
N PHE A 280 -6.63 -14.62 -8.39
CA PHE A 280 -7.81 -14.74 -9.26
C PHE A 280 -9.03 -15.25 -8.49
N GLN A 281 -8.85 -16.13 -7.51
CA GLN A 281 -9.93 -16.52 -6.60
C GLN A 281 -10.43 -15.32 -5.78
N PHE A 282 -9.54 -14.44 -5.32
CA PHE A 282 -9.94 -13.21 -4.64
C PHE A 282 -10.76 -12.28 -5.56
N ILE A 283 -10.36 -12.13 -6.82
CA ILE A 283 -11.10 -11.35 -7.83
C ILE A 283 -12.50 -11.95 -8.04
N GLU A 284 -12.58 -13.25 -8.31
CA GLU A 284 -13.85 -13.96 -8.54
C GLU A 284 -14.81 -13.79 -7.36
N ARG A 285 -14.32 -14.04 -6.14
CA ARG A 285 -15.10 -13.88 -4.90
C ARG A 285 -15.57 -12.45 -4.71
N SER A 286 -14.72 -11.47 -5.00
CA SER A 286 -15.07 -10.05 -4.91
C SER A 286 -16.18 -9.66 -5.89
N VAL A 287 -16.15 -10.19 -7.13
CA VAL A 287 -17.19 -9.96 -8.14
C VAL A 287 -18.51 -10.62 -7.73
N ASN A 288 -18.45 -11.79 -7.10
CA ASN A 288 -19.60 -12.58 -6.66
C ASN A 288 -20.14 -12.16 -5.28
N ASN A 289 -19.65 -11.07 -4.69
CA ASN A 289 -20.00 -10.62 -3.33
C ASN A 289 -19.79 -11.69 -2.25
N ALA A 290 -18.83 -12.59 -2.45
CA ALA A 290 -18.42 -13.59 -1.48
C ALA A 290 -17.24 -13.04 -0.68
N PRO A 291 -17.43 -12.54 0.56
CA PRO A 291 -16.35 -11.90 1.31
C PRO A 291 -15.21 -12.88 1.58
N THR A 292 -13.98 -12.41 1.39
CA THR A 292 -12.76 -13.09 1.85
C THR A 292 -12.58 -12.86 3.34
N SER A 293 -12.35 -13.93 4.10
CA SER A 293 -12.10 -13.82 5.54
C SER A 293 -10.76 -13.16 5.84
N MET A 294 -10.57 -12.75 7.09
CA MET A 294 -9.31 -12.18 7.51
C MET A 294 -8.19 -13.22 7.52
N ALA A 295 -8.48 -14.46 7.90
CA ALA A 295 -7.54 -15.58 7.78
C ALA A 295 -7.09 -15.78 6.33
N GLU A 296 -8.04 -15.85 5.38
CA GLU A 296 -7.74 -16.08 3.96
C GLU A 296 -6.89 -14.96 3.37
N ALA A 297 -7.25 -13.70 3.62
CA ALA A 297 -6.48 -12.55 3.13
C ALA A 297 -5.07 -12.50 3.74
N SER A 298 -4.93 -12.86 5.02
CA SER A 298 -3.63 -12.94 5.71
C SER A 298 -2.74 -14.04 5.12
N ALA A 299 -3.32 -15.24 4.93
CA ALA A 299 -2.61 -16.39 4.38
C ALA A 299 -2.13 -16.13 2.95
N MET A 300 -2.99 -15.53 2.12
CA MET A 300 -2.65 -15.10 0.78
C MET A 300 -1.46 -14.14 0.77
N LYS A 301 -1.48 -13.06 1.58
CA LYS A 301 -0.36 -12.10 1.65
C LYS A 301 0.92 -12.75 2.15
N LEU A 302 0.83 -13.59 3.18
CA LEU A 302 1.98 -14.26 3.79
C LEU A 302 2.68 -15.17 2.78
N TYR A 303 1.93 -16.08 2.15
CA TYR A 303 2.49 -17.03 1.19
C TYR A 303 3.06 -16.32 -0.04
N SER A 304 2.30 -15.41 -0.64
CA SER A 304 2.71 -14.71 -1.85
C SER A 304 3.97 -13.87 -1.66
N ALA A 305 4.09 -13.13 -0.54
CA ALA A 305 5.28 -12.33 -0.25
C ALA A 305 6.53 -13.18 -0.02
N GLN A 306 6.39 -14.33 0.66
CA GLN A 306 7.49 -15.28 0.87
C GLN A 306 7.91 -15.94 -0.45
N ALA A 307 6.94 -16.39 -1.24
CA ALA A 307 7.17 -16.98 -2.56
C ALA A 307 7.90 -16.00 -3.49
N ALA A 308 7.49 -14.73 -3.53
CA ALA A 308 8.16 -13.72 -4.35
C ALA A 308 9.63 -13.49 -3.94
N CYS A 309 9.91 -13.44 -2.63
CA CYS A 309 11.30 -13.34 -2.15
C CYS A 309 12.13 -14.57 -2.54
N GLN A 310 11.58 -15.77 -2.37
CA GLN A 310 12.27 -17.02 -2.72
C GLN A 310 12.52 -17.12 -4.23
N VAL A 311 11.52 -16.83 -5.05
CA VAL A 311 11.64 -16.84 -6.52
C VAL A 311 12.68 -15.83 -7.01
N ALA A 312 12.72 -14.63 -6.41
CA ALA A 312 13.69 -13.62 -6.80
C ALA A 312 15.13 -13.98 -6.37
N ASP A 313 15.30 -14.62 -5.22
CA ASP A 313 16.59 -15.17 -4.78
C ASP A 313 17.07 -16.30 -5.69
N GLU A 314 16.17 -17.23 -6.04
CA GLU A 314 16.46 -18.31 -6.99
C GLU A 314 16.80 -17.79 -8.39
N ALA A 315 16.19 -16.69 -8.83
CA ALA A 315 16.55 -16.03 -10.07
C ALA A 315 17.98 -15.47 -10.04
N ILE A 316 18.41 -14.85 -8.93
CA ILE A 316 19.81 -14.44 -8.75
C ILE A 316 20.73 -15.66 -8.85
N GLN A 317 20.41 -16.73 -8.12
CA GLN A 317 21.24 -17.94 -8.09
C GLN A 317 21.35 -18.61 -9.47
N LEU A 318 20.27 -18.63 -10.25
CA LEU A 318 20.24 -19.17 -11.61
C LEU A 318 21.14 -18.35 -12.57
N PHE A 319 21.18 -17.04 -12.41
CA PHE A 319 22.07 -16.17 -13.19
C PHE A 319 23.54 -16.26 -12.73
N GLY A 320 23.80 -16.74 -11.50
CA GLY A 320 25.14 -16.84 -10.93
C GLY A 320 25.74 -15.46 -10.67
N GLY A 321 27.03 -15.26 -11.01
CA GLY A 321 27.69 -13.96 -10.84
C GLY A 321 26.98 -12.80 -11.57
N ASN A 322 26.35 -13.10 -12.71
CA ASN A 322 25.53 -12.14 -13.44
C ASN A 322 24.29 -11.70 -12.65
N GLY A 323 23.72 -12.59 -11.84
CA GLY A 323 22.57 -12.28 -11.01
C GLY A 323 22.88 -11.31 -9.86
N TYR A 324 24.16 -11.12 -9.53
CA TYR A 324 24.61 -10.25 -8.45
C TYR A 324 24.91 -8.81 -8.91
N VAL A 325 25.16 -8.61 -10.21
CA VAL A 325 25.52 -7.29 -10.76
C VAL A 325 24.30 -6.57 -11.31
N SER A 326 24.25 -5.25 -11.15
CA SER A 326 23.09 -4.41 -11.48
C SER A 326 22.80 -4.27 -12.99
N GLU A 327 23.63 -4.86 -13.85
CA GLU A 327 23.34 -4.99 -15.28
C GLU A 327 22.18 -5.95 -15.54
N TYR A 328 21.95 -6.91 -14.63
CA TYR A 328 20.84 -7.86 -14.72
C TYR A 328 19.75 -7.51 -13.72
N ARG A 329 18.51 -7.53 -14.21
CA ARG A 329 17.36 -7.02 -13.47
C ARG A 329 16.94 -7.86 -12.25
N VAL A 330 17.35 -9.13 -12.18
CA VAL A 330 16.95 -10.05 -11.11
C VAL A 330 17.37 -9.57 -9.71
N GLU A 331 18.51 -8.87 -9.61
CA GLU A 331 18.93 -8.27 -8.33
C GLU A 331 17.99 -7.17 -7.87
N GLN A 332 17.50 -6.33 -8.80
CA GLN A 332 16.53 -5.28 -8.52
C GLN A 332 15.22 -5.88 -8.03
N LEU A 333 14.72 -6.92 -8.71
CA LEU A 333 13.48 -7.60 -8.33
C LEU A 333 13.59 -8.23 -6.94
N SER A 334 14.74 -8.82 -6.59
CA SER A 334 14.98 -9.36 -5.23
C SER A 334 14.97 -8.26 -4.17
N ARG A 335 15.66 -7.13 -4.42
CA ARG A 335 15.62 -5.97 -3.52
C ARG A 335 14.20 -5.42 -3.34
N ASP A 336 13.44 -5.35 -4.41
CA ASP A 336 12.06 -4.82 -4.41
C ASP A 336 11.06 -5.79 -3.76
N ALA A 337 11.25 -7.10 -3.89
CA ALA A 337 10.43 -8.14 -3.25
C ALA A 337 10.58 -8.17 -1.73
N ARG A 338 11.77 -7.83 -1.21
CA ARG A 338 12.09 -8.00 0.22
C ARG A 338 11.12 -7.30 1.16
N VAL A 339 10.64 -6.11 0.77
CA VAL A 339 9.73 -5.30 1.62
C VAL A 339 8.30 -5.85 1.66
N LEU A 340 7.91 -6.72 0.71
CA LEU A 340 6.57 -7.32 0.66
C LEU A 340 6.26 -8.14 1.92
N ARG A 341 7.30 -8.68 2.58
CA ARG A 341 7.20 -9.42 3.85
C ARG A 341 7.08 -8.52 5.09
N ILE A 342 7.21 -7.20 4.92
CA ILE A 342 7.34 -6.24 6.04
C ILE A 342 6.12 -5.34 6.13
N TYR A 343 5.81 -4.59 5.05
CA TYR A 343 4.68 -3.66 5.06
C TYR A 343 3.33 -4.37 4.94
N ALA A 344 2.22 -3.63 5.04
CA ALA A 344 0.86 -4.18 5.05
C ALA A 344 0.65 -5.28 6.13
N GLY A 345 1.41 -5.17 7.23
CA GLY A 345 1.55 -6.18 8.28
C GLY A 345 2.65 -7.19 7.98
N THR A 346 3.61 -7.30 8.91
CA THR A 346 4.73 -8.25 8.79
C THR A 346 4.24 -9.70 8.71
N ASP A 347 5.09 -10.61 8.25
CA ASP A 347 4.80 -12.05 8.25
C ASP A 347 4.27 -12.52 9.61
N GLU A 348 4.88 -12.08 10.71
CA GLU A 348 4.49 -12.45 12.08
C GLU A 348 3.09 -11.93 12.43
N ILE A 349 2.76 -10.71 11.99
CA ILE A 349 1.41 -10.15 12.17
C ILE A 349 0.38 -10.91 11.32
N GLN A 350 0.75 -11.37 10.12
CA GLN A 350 -0.15 -12.23 9.34
C GLN A 350 -0.41 -13.55 10.05
N VAL A 351 0.62 -14.21 10.60
CA VAL A 351 0.48 -15.45 11.37
C VAL A 351 -0.48 -15.24 12.55
N GLY A 352 -0.29 -14.17 13.32
CA GLY A 352 -1.19 -13.84 14.42
C GLY A 352 -2.63 -13.55 13.97
N ALA A 353 -2.82 -12.87 12.83
CA ALA A 353 -4.13 -12.60 12.27
C ALA A 353 -4.86 -13.87 11.80
N ILE A 354 -4.14 -14.81 11.18
CA ILE A 354 -4.66 -16.12 10.77
C ILE A 354 -5.14 -16.88 12.00
N ALA A 355 -4.25 -17.07 12.98
CA ALA A 355 -4.56 -17.84 14.18
C ALA A 355 -5.76 -17.27 14.93
N LYS A 356 -5.80 -15.94 15.11
CA LYS A 356 -6.90 -15.26 15.81
C LYS A 356 -8.25 -15.38 15.09
N ASP A 357 -8.26 -15.40 13.76
CA ASP A 357 -9.50 -15.49 12.99
C ASP A 357 -10.02 -16.94 12.91
N LEU A 358 -9.13 -17.94 12.90
CA LEU A 358 -9.50 -19.37 12.90
C LEU A 358 -9.97 -19.90 14.27
N LEU A 359 -9.44 -19.35 15.37
CA LEU A 359 -9.75 -19.80 16.74
C LEU A 359 -10.95 -19.08 17.37
N ARG A 360 -11.70 -18.31 16.58
CA ARG A 360 -12.82 -17.50 17.06
C ARG A 360 -14.12 -18.27 17.20
#